data_AF-A0A4U5NLA0-F1
#
_entry.id   AF-A0A4U5NLA0-F1
#
_cell.length_a   1.000
_cell.length_b   1.000
_cell.length_c   1.000
_cell.angle_alpha   90.00
_cell.angle_beta   90.00
_cell.angle_gamma   90.00
#
_symmetry.space_group_name_H-M   'P 1'
#
loop_
_entity.id
_entity.type
_entity.pdbx_description
1 polymer ?
#
loop_
_entity_poly.entity_id
_entity_poly.type
_entity_poly.pdbx_seq_one_letter_code
_entity_poly.pdbx_strand_id
1 'polypeptide(L)'
;MASSRKRRLSLDMETAEAVENINSTMQRLHEIWEQISMDESARVKRVRNAYSHLKQLLAEMVEGEEEMAEQIVRDIKKNTEKVANIRTEMEMRPFPFDDYEENSIALWKALEKDLKDLKKTTDERVQEEKEIREQMQEMVRKLDDDELLDEVPFTPSQKVPTTSELATLRLKLEDLQTMYASRVAELLHLQSFLIKETRHMNYQALSKEIRDFIDDDLIEVDVLSAKRIEEIKKLSSNVKEEFVRWAEDAQFRYLELYSQIKELWDKCYVSEMERCFPEVFDPEIQTNEDIEFLKDEVKRLDKCLSERKPIYANIEKWQALWTEKCEYEDKASHDRNFYNNRGGQLQTILKRQAEVDRALPRLQREIEMATNIYRSSHPGEDVLIDGVSPTEYIEMAMEKHRQEKDRRKMERMSPSFRSPMKSMSSSRLQRMTPNSSPLAAQRARNMSESSLRKIATPISSPMASPIRTPKTRNPFSPITNRSIRKSSKSPKTSSPLRSKGIHGVRRQIQFK
;
A
#
# COMPACT_ATOMS: atom_id res chain seq x y z
N MET A 1 37.12 68.35 -27.54
CA MET A 1 37.79 69.40 -28.37
C MET A 1 39.29 69.59 -28.10
N ALA A 2 39.80 69.47 -26.88
CA ALA A 2 41.23 69.69 -26.59
C ALA A 2 42.20 68.68 -27.25
N SER A 3 41.84 67.39 -27.34
CA SER A 3 42.68 66.35 -27.95
C SER A 3 42.81 66.46 -29.48
N SER A 4 41.74 66.88 -30.17
CA SER A 4 41.79 67.11 -31.63
C SER A 4 42.58 68.38 -31.98
N ARG A 5 42.46 69.44 -31.18
CA ARG A 5 43.33 70.63 -31.31
C ARG A 5 44.80 70.31 -31.02
N LYS A 6 45.10 69.54 -29.98
CA LYS A 6 46.48 69.12 -29.67
C LYS A 6 47.11 68.27 -30.78
N ARG A 7 46.34 67.35 -31.38
CA ARG A 7 46.80 66.53 -32.50
C ARG A 7 47.05 67.34 -33.77
N ARG A 8 46.16 68.30 -34.09
CA ARG A 8 46.37 69.23 -35.21
C ARG A 8 47.59 70.12 -34.99
N LEU A 9 47.75 70.70 -33.80
CA LEU A 9 48.94 71.48 -33.44
C LEU A 9 50.25 70.69 -33.55
N SER A 10 50.25 69.40 -33.21
CA SER A 10 51.42 68.54 -33.36
C SER A 10 51.75 68.31 -34.84
N LEU A 11 50.75 68.02 -35.67
CA LEU A 11 50.95 67.82 -37.11
C LEU A 11 51.40 69.11 -37.80
N ASP A 12 50.82 70.25 -37.40
CA ASP A 12 51.14 71.57 -37.90
C ASP A 12 52.59 71.96 -37.53
N MET A 13 53.06 71.57 -36.35
CA MET A 13 54.45 71.78 -35.90
C MET A 13 55.46 70.96 -36.73
N GLU A 14 55.18 69.66 -36.93
CA GLU A 14 56.02 68.78 -37.76
C GLU A 14 56.07 69.26 -39.22
N THR A 15 54.94 69.73 -39.74
CA THR A 15 54.86 70.31 -41.09
C THR A 15 55.69 71.60 -41.18
N ALA A 16 55.66 72.44 -40.15
CA ALA A 16 56.45 73.67 -40.09
C ALA A 16 57.96 73.37 -40.04
N GLU A 17 58.38 72.38 -39.25
CA GLU A 17 59.78 71.92 -39.18
C GLU A 17 60.27 71.40 -40.53
N ALA A 18 59.44 70.62 -41.25
CA ALA A 18 59.78 70.15 -42.59
C ALA A 18 60.00 71.30 -43.58
N VAL A 19 59.16 72.34 -43.53
CA VAL A 19 59.29 73.55 -44.37
C VAL A 19 60.54 74.35 -44.00
N GLU A 20 60.85 74.51 -42.72
CA GLU A 20 62.06 75.20 -42.24
C GLU A 20 63.34 74.47 -42.67
N ASN A 21 63.35 73.13 -42.62
CA ASN A 21 64.47 72.31 -43.09
C ASN A 21 64.68 72.47 -44.62
N ILE A 22 63.60 72.46 -45.41
CA ILE A 22 63.68 72.73 -46.85
C ILE A 22 64.27 74.14 -47.11
N ASN A 23 63.79 75.16 -46.39
CA ASN A 23 64.26 76.53 -46.57
C ASN A 23 65.73 76.73 -46.18
N SER A 24 66.16 76.19 -45.03
CA SER A 24 67.56 76.25 -44.58
C SER A 24 68.49 75.49 -45.53
N THR A 25 68.06 74.35 -46.06
CA THR A 25 68.80 73.58 -47.08
C THR A 25 68.94 74.37 -48.38
N MET A 26 67.88 75.05 -48.84
CA MET A 26 67.95 75.90 -50.03
C MET A 26 68.88 77.10 -49.82
N GLN A 27 68.81 77.76 -48.66
CA GLN A 27 69.72 78.86 -48.30
C GLN A 27 71.18 78.39 -48.33
N ARG A 28 71.47 77.21 -47.77
CA ARG A 28 72.82 76.63 -47.81
C ARG A 28 73.29 76.31 -49.24
N LEU A 29 72.41 75.80 -50.11
CA LEU A 29 72.73 75.57 -51.52
C LEU A 29 73.03 76.89 -52.25
N HIS A 30 72.29 77.97 -51.96
CA HIS A 30 72.56 79.30 -52.50
C HIS A 30 73.94 79.83 -52.10
N GLU A 31 74.32 79.70 -50.81
CA GLU A 31 75.65 80.08 -50.32
C GLU A 31 76.77 79.32 -51.05
N ILE A 32 76.61 78.01 -51.24
CA ILE A 32 77.60 77.17 -51.94
C ILE A 32 77.73 77.60 -53.41
N TRP A 33 76.60 77.84 -54.10
CA TRP A 33 76.61 78.27 -55.49
C TRP A 33 77.22 79.66 -55.70
N GLU A 34 77.08 80.53 -54.70
CA GLU A 34 77.72 81.85 -54.68
C GLU A 34 79.24 81.75 -54.54
N GLN A 35 79.74 80.89 -53.64
CA GLN A 35 81.18 80.65 -53.46
C GLN A 35 81.88 80.19 -54.74
N ILE A 36 81.19 79.39 -55.58
CA ILE A 36 81.75 78.89 -56.85
C ILE A 36 81.35 79.74 -58.07
N SER A 37 80.73 80.91 -57.86
CA SER A 37 80.31 81.84 -58.93
C SER A 37 79.46 81.18 -60.02
N MET A 38 78.53 80.29 -59.63
CA MET A 38 77.65 79.59 -60.59
C MET A 38 76.68 80.58 -61.26
N ASP A 39 76.46 80.44 -62.56
CA ASP A 39 75.51 81.25 -63.31
C ASP A 39 74.05 81.01 -62.85
N GLU A 40 73.23 82.06 -62.95
CA GLU A 40 71.85 82.04 -62.48
C GLU A 40 70.99 81.01 -63.21
N SER A 41 71.22 80.81 -64.52
CA SER A 41 70.48 79.83 -65.33
C SER A 41 70.69 78.40 -64.82
N ALA A 42 71.93 78.04 -64.48
CA ALA A 42 72.28 76.73 -63.94
C ALA A 42 71.80 76.53 -62.49
N ARG A 43 71.75 77.59 -61.67
CA ARG A 43 71.12 77.55 -60.32
C ARG A 43 69.62 77.29 -60.43
N VAL A 44 68.91 78.05 -61.25
CA VAL A 44 67.47 77.89 -61.49
C VAL A 44 67.14 76.48 -61.99
N LYS A 45 67.96 75.92 -62.89
CA LYS A 45 67.77 74.54 -63.38
C LYS A 45 67.94 73.49 -62.28
N ARG A 46 68.94 73.62 -61.40
CA ARG A 46 69.15 72.70 -60.27
C ARG A 46 68.04 72.79 -59.23
N VAL A 47 67.62 74.01 -58.89
CA VAL A 47 66.48 74.28 -58.00
C VAL A 47 65.20 73.69 -58.57
N ARG A 48 64.92 73.92 -59.86
CA ARG A 48 63.74 73.37 -60.55
C ARG A 48 63.73 71.84 -60.55
N ASN A 49 64.88 71.20 -60.76
CA ASN A 49 64.98 69.74 -60.68
C ASN A 49 64.68 69.22 -59.26
N ALA A 50 65.25 69.85 -58.22
CA ALA A 50 64.99 69.48 -56.83
C ALA A 50 63.50 69.66 -56.45
N TYR A 51 62.89 70.79 -56.83
CA TYR A 51 61.44 71.00 -56.64
C TYR A 51 60.58 70.02 -57.44
N SER A 52 61.04 69.57 -58.61
CA SER A 52 60.33 68.54 -59.38
C SER A 52 60.27 67.21 -58.62
N HIS A 53 61.38 66.79 -58.02
CA HIS A 53 61.42 65.57 -57.21
C HIS A 53 60.59 65.70 -55.92
N LEU A 54 60.66 66.85 -55.23
CA LEU A 54 59.83 67.11 -54.05
C LEU A 54 58.33 67.11 -54.40
N LYS A 55 57.96 67.74 -55.52
CA LYS A 55 56.59 67.75 -56.01
C LYS A 55 56.09 66.34 -56.34
N GLN A 56 56.93 65.50 -56.93
CA GLN A 56 56.59 64.11 -57.22
C GLN A 56 56.34 63.32 -55.93
N LEU A 57 57.24 63.40 -54.93
CA LEU A 57 57.07 62.69 -53.66
C LEU A 57 55.78 63.11 -52.92
N LEU A 58 55.49 64.42 -52.89
CA LEU A 58 54.25 64.92 -52.29
C LEU A 58 53.01 64.44 -53.05
N ALA A 59 53.08 64.35 -54.39
CA ALA A 59 52.00 63.80 -55.19
C ALA A 59 51.78 62.31 -54.91
N GLU A 60 52.85 61.50 -54.85
CA GLU A 60 52.79 60.07 -54.51
C GLU A 60 52.24 59.83 -53.09
N MET A 61 52.59 60.68 -52.11
CA MET A 61 52.05 60.60 -50.75
C MET A 61 50.55 60.92 -50.71
N VAL A 62 50.12 61.96 -51.44
CA VAL A 62 48.69 62.30 -51.54
C VAL A 62 47.92 61.21 -52.25
N GLU A 63 48.43 60.71 -53.38
CA GLU A 63 47.84 59.61 -54.13
C GLU A 63 47.68 58.35 -53.26
N GLY A 64 48.71 57.98 -52.50
CA GLY A 64 48.65 56.83 -51.58
C GLY A 64 47.60 56.97 -50.47
N GLU A 65 47.45 58.18 -49.90
CA GLU A 65 46.42 58.45 -48.87
C GLU A 65 45.01 58.52 -49.48
N GLU A 66 44.86 59.08 -50.69
CA GLU A 66 43.60 59.09 -51.45
C GLU A 66 43.17 57.65 -51.79
N GLU A 67 44.08 56.82 -52.31
CA GLU A 67 43.83 55.40 -52.58
C GLU A 67 43.43 54.63 -51.31
N MET A 68 44.12 54.87 -50.19
CA MET A 68 43.80 54.25 -48.90
C MET A 68 42.38 54.65 -48.43
N ALA A 69 42.05 55.94 -48.49
CA ALA A 69 40.74 56.45 -48.11
C ALA A 69 39.63 55.86 -48.99
N GLU A 70 39.83 55.83 -50.30
CA GLU A 70 38.90 55.21 -51.25
C GLU A 70 38.71 53.72 -50.99
N GLN A 71 39.78 53.00 -50.65
CA GLN A 71 39.70 51.58 -50.31
C GLN A 71 38.90 51.36 -49.02
N ILE A 72 39.14 52.14 -47.97
CA ILE A 72 38.40 52.05 -46.70
C ILE A 72 36.91 52.32 -46.92
N VAL A 73 36.55 53.36 -47.68
CA VAL A 73 35.15 53.68 -47.98
C VAL A 73 34.47 52.55 -48.75
N ARG A 74 35.16 51.98 -49.76
CA ARG A 74 34.66 50.81 -50.52
C ARG A 74 34.43 49.60 -49.62
N ASP A 75 35.37 49.30 -48.73
CA ASP A 75 35.26 48.16 -47.82
C ASP A 75 34.18 48.38 -46.75
N ILE A 76 34.01 49.59 -46.22
CA ILE A 76 32.91 49.92 -45.31
C ILE A 76 31.56 49.67 -45.97
N LYS A 77 31.36 50.13 -47.21
CA LYS A 77 30.10 49.91 -47.94
C LYS A 77 29.83 48.42 -48.15
N LYS A 78 30.82 47.68 -48.65
CA LYS A 78 30.73 46.23 -48.89
C LYS A 78 30.49 45.45 -47.59
N ASN A 79 31.19 45.78 -46.51
CA ASN A 79 31.06 45.09 -45.24
C ASN A 79 29.73 45.43 -44.55
N THR A 80 29.23 46.67 -44.70
CA THR A 80 27.91 47.09 -44.22
C THR A 80 26.80 46.24 -44.84
N GLU A 81 26.80 46.07 -46.16
CA GLU A 81 25.82 45.23 -46.86
C GLU A 81 25.89 43.77 -46.41
N LYS A 82 27.11 43.22 -46.28
CA LYS A 82 27.32 41.84 -45.80
C LYS A 82 26.84 41.64 -44.36
N VAL A 83 27.22 42.53 -43.45
CA VAL A 83 26.80 42.47 -42.03
C VAL A 83 25.29 42.57 -41.92
N ALA A 84 24.66 43.48 -42.66
CA ALA A 84 23.21 43.62 -42.68
C ALA A 84 22.52 42.34 -43.15
N ASN A 85 22.96 41.79 -44.29
CA ASN A 85 22.38 40.55 -44.84
C ASN A 85 22.48 39.38 -43.86
N ILE A 86 23.68 39.13 -43.31
CA ILE A 86 23.92 38.01 -42.39
C ILE A 86 23.12 38.18 -41.09
N ARG A 87 23.08 39.41 -40.52
CA ARG A 87 22.31 39.68 -39.30
C ARG A 87 20.81 39.56 -39.52
N THR A 88 20.29 40.01 -40.66
CA THR A 88 18.87 39.83 -41.00
C THR A 88 18.52 38.37 -41.22
N GLU A 89 19.35 37.61 -41.93
CA GLU A 89 19.15 36.17 -42.15
C GLU A 89 19.11 35.39 -40.82
N MET A 90 19.97 35.75 -39.86
CA MET A 90 20.03 35.09 -38.55
C MET A 90 19.01 35.63 -37.52
N GLU A 91 18.14 36.57 -37.89
CA GLU A 91 17.22 37.29 -36.98
C GLU A 91 17.92 38.00 -35.81
N MET A 92 19.11 38.56 -36.05
CA MET A 92 19.88 39.29 -35.06
C MET A 92 19.55 40.79 -35.07
N ARG A 93 19.93 41.49 -34.00
CA ARG A 93 19.81 42.95 -33.96
C ARG A 93 20.68 43.60 -35.04
N PRO A 94 20.22 44.69 -35.70
CA PRO A 94 21.04 45.45 -36.64
C PRO A 94 22.35 45.94 -36.03
N PHE A 95 23.36 46.17 -36.87
CA PHE A 95 24.63 46.72 -36.42
C PHE A 95 24.45 48.18 -35.93
N PRO A 96 25.04 48.58 -34.79
CA PRO A 96 24.86 49.92 -34.23
C PRO A 96 25.72 50.94 -34.97
N PHE A 97 25.25 51.40 -36.12
CA PHE A 97 25.97 52.40 -36.93
C PHE A 97 26.08 53.76 -36.21
N ASP A 98 25.14 54.10 -35.34
CA ASP A 98 25.08 55.39 -34.62
C ASP A 98 26.28 55.63 -33.69
N ASP A 99 27.01 54.59 -33.30
CA ASP A 99 28.17 54.68 -32.41
C ASP A 99 29.45 55.16 -33.13
N TYR A 100 29.41 55.28 -34.46
CA TYR A 100 30.60 55.53 -35.29
C TYR A 100 30.39 56.70 -36.25
N GLU A 101 31.47 57.46 -36.48
CA GLU A 101 31.49 58.46 -37.54
C GLU A 101 31.52 57.79 -38.92
N GLU A 102 30.79 58.37 -39.87
CA GLU A 102 30.71 57.89 -41.26
C GLU A 102 32.11 57.84 -41.90
N ASN A 103 32.40 56.76 -42.62
CA ASN A 103 33.70 56.51 -43.27
C ASN A 103 34.93 56.48 -42.34
N SER A 104 34.73 56.31 -41.02
CA SER A 104 35.84 56.26 -40.06
C SER A 104 36.59 54.92 -40.07
N ILE A 105 37.90 54.95 -39.81
CA ILE A 105 38.72 53.74 -39.60
C ILE A 105 38.17 52.89 -38.43
N ALA A 106 37.55 53.54 -37.44
CA ALA A 106 36.90 52.86 -36.31
C ALA A 106 35.70 52.02 -36.78
N LEU A 107 34.85 52.56 -37.66
CA LEU A 107 33.74 51.82 -38.26
C LEU A 107 34.23 50.63 -39.09
N TRP A 108 35.26 50.83 -39.92
CA TRP A 108 35.85 49.74 -40.72
C TRP A 108 36.34 48.58 -39.84
N LYS A 109 37.13 48.87 -38.80
CA LYS A 109 37.61 47.84 -37.85
C LYS A 109 36.47 47.17 -37.09
N ALA A 110 35.43 47.92 -36.72
CA ALA A 110 34.26 47.38 -36.03
C ALA A 110 33.48 46.42 -36.92
N LEU A 111 33.28 46.75 -38.21
CA LEU A 111 32.65 45.89 -39.20
C LEU A 111 33.48 44.63 -39.49
N GLU A 112 34.81 44.73 -39.59
CA GLU A 112 35.68 43.56 -39.77
C GLU A 112 35.60 42.60 -38.58
N LYS A 113 35.62 43.15 -37.36
CA LYS A 113 35.45 42.37 -36.14
C LYS A 113 34.08 41.70 -36.13
N ASP A 114 33.03 42.44 -36.45
CA ASP A 114 31.66 41.90 -36.47
C ASP A 114 31.51 40.78 -37.51
N LEU A 115 32.07 40.94 -38.71
CA LEU A 115 32.07 39.87 -39.72
C LEU A 115 32.78 38.60 -39.23
N LYS A 116 33.86 38.74 -38.47
CA LYS A 116 34.56 37.60 -37.85
C LYS A 116 33.69 36.92 -36.79
N ASP A 117 33.03 37.70 -35.94
CA ASP A 117 32.16 37.18 -34.88
C ASP A 117 30.88 36.55 -35.46
N LEU A 118 30.30 37.14 -36.51
CA LEU A 118 29.16 36.61 -37.25
C LEU A 118 29.52 35.29 -37.94
N LYS A 119 30.68 35.19 -38.60
CA LYS A 119 31.14 33.92 -39.19
C LYS A 119 31.21 32.81 -38.13
N LYS A 120 31.81 33.10 -36.97
CA LYS A 120 31.87 32.16 -35.86
C LYS A 120 30.47 31.73 -35.40
N THR A 121 29.56 32.69 -35.26
CA THR A 121 28.16 32.42 -34.85
C THR A 121 27.42 31.58 -35.89
N THR A 122 27.64 31.83 -37.18
CA THR A 122 27.09 31.02 -38.27
C THR A 122 27.57 29.58 -38.20
N ASP A 123 28.88 29.36 -38.04
CA ASP A 123 29.46 28.02 -37.91
C ASP A 123 28.90 27.28 -36.67
N GLU A 124 28.76 27.98 -35.53
CA GLU A 124 28.16 27.45 -34.31
C GLU A 124 26.69 27.03 -34.49
N ARG A 125 25.86 27.85 -35.16
CA ARG A 125 24.45 27.54 -35.41
C ARG A 125 24.25 26.33 -36.32
N VAL A 126 25.08 26.20 -37.35
CA VAL A 126 25.04 25.05 -38.27
C VAL A 126 25.45 23.77 -37.54
N GLN A 127 26.48 23.85 -36.70
CA GLN A 127 26.91 22.71 -35.89
C GLN A 127 25.84 22.33 -34.87
N GLU A 128 25.20 23.30 -34.22
CA GLU A 128 24.12 23.04 -33.27
C GLU A 128 22.90 22.37 -33.94
N GLU A 129 22.45 22.85 -35.09
CA GLU A 129 21.34 22.20 -35.83
C GLU A 129 21.69 20.75 -36.18
N LYS A 130 22.94 20.50 -36.60
CA LYS A 130 23.41 19.15 -36.91
C LYS A 130 23.35 18.24 -35.67
N GLU A 131 23.84 18.71 -34.53
CA GLU A 131 23.79 17.96 -33.27
C GLU A 131 22.36 17.68 -32.82
N ILE A 132 21.47 18.68 -32.90
CA ILE A 132 20.04 18.50 -32.58
C ILE A 132 19.41 17.47 -33.51
N ARG A 133 19.70 17.53 -34.82
CA ARG A 133 19.17 16.56 -35.79
C ARG A 133 19.63 15.14 -35.47
N GLU A 134 20.92 14.94 -35.17
CA GLU A 134 21.47 13.63 -34.82
C GLU A 134 20.82 13.10 -33.53
N GLN A 135 20.63 13.96 -32.52
CA GLN A 135 19.94 13.58 -31.29
C GLN A 135 18.46 13.25 -31.53
N MET A 136 17.76 14.03 -32.35
CA MET A 136 16.36 13.76 -32.70
C MET A 136 16.20 12.43 -33.45
N GLN A 137 17.11 12.12 -34.39
CA GLN A 137 17.13 10.83 -35.09
C GLN A 137 17.37 9.67 -34.13
N GLU A 138 18.29 9.82 -33.17
CA GLU A 138 18.52 8.81 -32.15
C GLU A 138 17.29 8.63 -31.26
N MET A 139 16.63 9.72 -30.83
CA MET A 139 15.40 9.62 -30.04
C MET A 139 14.27 8.92 -30.80
N VAL A 140 14.13 9.18 -32.09
CA VAL A 140 13.14 8.53 -32.97
C VAL A 140 13.42 7.05 -33.13
N ARG A 141 14.69 6.67 -33.32
CA ARG A 141 15.12 5.26 -33.30
C ARG A 141 14.76 4.58 -31.98
N LYS A 142 15.03 5.24 -30.85
CA LYS A 142 14.67 4.73 -29.52
C LYS A 142 13.17 4.65 -29.30
N LEU A 143 12.38 5.54 -29.90
CA LEU A 143 10.91 5.53 -29.79
C LEU A 143 10.24 4.61 -30.81
N ASP A 144 10.98 4.10 -31.80
CA ASP A 144 10.52 3.25 -32.91
C ASP A 144 9.33 3.86 -33.65
N ASP A 145 9.45 5.16 -33.98
CA ASP A 145 8.36 5.95 -34.55
C ASP A 145 8.90 7.05 -35.48
N ASP A 146 9.19 6.66 -36.72
CA ASP A 146 9.77 7.54 -37.75
C ASP A 146 8.87 8.73 -38.12
N GLU A 147 7.54 8.61 -37.91
CA GLU A 147 6.55 9.65 -38.23
C GLU A 147 6.72 10.90 -37.33
N LEU A 148 7.42 10.77 -36.18
CA LEU A 148 7.64 11.89 -35.26
C LEU A 148 8.50 13.03 -35.83
N LEU A 149 9.19 12.79 -36.94
CA LEU A 149 10.02 13.77 -37.66
C LEU A 149 9.35 14.38 -38.90
N ASP A 150 8.21 13.86 -39.36
CA ASP A 150 7.61 14.25 -40.64
C ASP A 150 7.20 15.74 -40.69
N GLU A 151 6.81 16.31 -39.55
CA GLU A 151 6.40 17.73 -39.45
C GLU A 151 7.54 18.67 -39.03
N VAL A 152 8.78 18.19 -38.91
CA VAL A 152 9.89 19.03 -38.43
C VAL A 152 10.45 19.87 -39.58
N PRO A 153 10.37 21.22 -39.50
CA PRO A 153 10.87 22.09 -40.55
C PRO A 153 12.39 22.18 -40.46
N PHE A 154 13.07 21.19 -41.01
CA PHE A 154 14.51 21.25 -41.15
C PHE A 154 14.92 22.32 -42.15
N THR A 155 15.97 23.07 -41.84
CA THR A 155 16.49 24.04 -42.80
C THR A 155 17.16 23.30 -43.97
N PRO A 156 17.06 23.81 -45.21
CA PRO A 156 17.80 23.26 -46.33
C PRO A 156 19.31 23.34 -46.07
N SER A 157 20.07 22.35 -46.53
CA SER A 157 21.52 22.16 -46.29
C SER A 157 22.46 23.33 -46.65
N GLN A 158 21.94 24.46 -47.16
CA GLN A 158 22.70 25.64 -47.58
C GLN A 158 22.34 26.93 -46.83
N LYS A 159 21.32 26.92 -45.94
CA LYS A 159 20.86 28.12 -45.25
C LYS A 159 21.27 28.09 -43.78
N VAL A 160 21.57 29.25 -43.20
CA VAL A 160 21.89 29.33 -41.76
C VAL A 160 20.59 29.34 -40.96
N PRO A 161 20.47 28.52 -39.89
CA PRO A 161 19.29 28.51 -39.04
C PRO A 161 19.03 29.87 -38.38
N THR A 162 17.77 30.29 -38.47
CA THR A 162 17.26 31.45 -37.74
C THR A 162 17.21 31.15 -36.23
N THR A 163 17.09 32.22 -35.43
CA THR A 163 16.98 32.06 -33.98
C THR A 163 15.69 31.32 -33.59
N SER A 164 14.59 31.60 -34.30
CA SER A 164 13.29 30.95 -34.11
C SER A 164 13.28 29.48 -34.52
N GLU A 165 13.90 29.13 -35.66
CA GLU A 165 14.02 27.74 -36.13
C GLU A 165 14.81 26.89 -35.11
N LEU A 166 15.97 27.37 -34.65
CA LEU A 166 16.74 26.66 -33.61
C LEU A 166 15.95 26.49 -32.31
N ALA A 167 15.21 27.52 -31.88
CA ALA A 167 14.36 27.39 -30.69
C ALA A 167 13.27 26.32 -30.87
N THR A 168 12.67 26.25 -32.05
CA THR A 168 11.66 25.24 -32.39
C THR A 168 12.24 23.83 -32.40
N LEU A 169 13.43 23.65 -32.98
CA LEU A 169 14.14 22.36 -32.99
C LEU A 169 14.53 21.91 -31.57
N ARG A 170 15.01 22.83 -30.72
CA ARG A 170 15.31 22.53 -29.30
C ARG A 170 14.06 22.08 -28.54
N LEU A 171 12.94 22.78 -28.71
CA LEU A 171 11.67 22.40 -28.07
C LEU A 171 11.21 21.01 -28.52
N LYS A 172 11.28 20.72 -29.83
CA LYS A 172 10.91 19.40 -30.34
C LYS A 172 11.81 18.29 -29.81
N LEU A 173 13.12 18.54 -29.67
CA LEU A 173 14.05 17.60 -29.03
C LEU A 173 13.68 17.35 -27.56
N GLU A 174 13.35 18.40 -26.81
CA GLU A 174 12.92 18.29 -25.42
C GLU A 174 11.61 17.49 -25.29
N ASP A 175 10.65 17.68 -26.20
CA ASP A 175 9.41 16.90 -26.24
C ASP A 175 9.69 15.40 -26.47
N LEU A 176 10.61 15.06 -27.39
CA LEU A 176 10.99 13.66 -27.66
C LEU A 176 11.71 13.04 -26.46
N GLN A 177 12.62 13.77 -25.83
CA GLN A 177 13.31 13.33 -24.60
C GLN A 177 12.32 13.09 -23.46
N THR A 178 11.36 14.00 -23.28
CA THR A 178 10.31 13.88 -22.27
C THR A 178 9.41 12.69 -22.54
N MET A 179 9.04 12.44 -23.80
CA MET A 179 8.24 11.28 -24.18
C MET A 179 8.95 9.96 -23.86
N TYR A 180 10.23 9.84 -24.22
CA TYR A 180 11.01 8.65 -23.92
C TYR A 180 11.18 8.44 -22.41
N ALA A 181 11.53 9.50 -21.66
CA ALA A 181 11.65 9.45 -20.21
C ALA A 181 10.33 9.02 -19.53
N SER A 182 9.19 9.52 -20.02
CA SER A 182 7.87 9.12 -19.53
C SER A 182 7.59 7.63 -19.79
N ARG A 183 7.90 7.11 -20.98
CA ARG A 183 7.75 5.68 -21.30
C ARG A 183 8.64 4.79 -20.41
N VAL A 184 9.89 5.21 -20.16
CA VAL A 184 10.81 4.49 -19.25
C VAL A 184 10.28 4.48 -17.82
N ALA A 185 9.83 5.63 -17.31
CA ALA A 185 9.24 5.73 -15.97
C ALA A 185 8.00 4.84 -15.81
N GLU A 186 7.14 4.79 -16.83
CA GLU A 186 5.96 3.93 -16.85
C GLU A 186 6.33 2.44 -16.83
N LEU A 187 7.33 2.05 -17.62
CA LEU A 187 7.82 0.67 -17.66
C LEU A 187 8.44 0.22 -16.33
N LEU A 188 9.25 1.07 -15.69
CA LEU A 188 9.81 0.80 -14.34
C LEU A 188 8.71 0.70 -13.28
N HIS A 189 7.68 1.55 -13.37
CA HIS A 189 6.53 1.48 -12.48
C HIS A 189 5.75 0.17 -12.64
N LEU A 190 5.50 -0.25 -13.89
CA LEU A 190 4.82 -1.51 -14.18
C LEU A 190 5.62 -2.72 -13.68
N GLN A 191 6.95 -2.72 -13.84
CA GLN A 191 7.81 -3.78 -13.29
C GLN A 191 7.73 -3.85 -11.77
N SER A 192 7.88 -2.71 -11.09
CA SER A 192 7.79 -2.61 -9.64
C SER A 192 6.43 -3.09 -9.11
N PHE A 193 5.36 -2.73 -9.81
CA PHE A 193 4.00 -3.17 -9.48
C PHE A 193 3.88 -4.69 -9.63
N LEU A 194 4.36 -5.28 -10.73
CA LEU A 194 4.28 -6.72 -10.96
C LEU A 194 5.11 -7.53 -9.95
N ILE A 195 6.31 -7.06 -9.61
CA ILE A 195 7.13 -7.66 -8.54
C ILE A 195 6.35 -7.71 -7.24
N LYS A 196 5.67 -6.61 -6.88
CA LYS A 196 4.88 -6.53 -5.64
C LYS A 196 3.72 -7.53 -5.64
N GLU A 197 2.87 -7.49 -6.67
CA GLU A 197 1.65 -8.32 -6.71
C GLU A 197 1.99 -9.82 -6.83
N THR A 198 3.05 -10.17 -7.56
CA THR A 198 3.40 -11.57 -7.77
C THR A 198 4.24 -12.18 -6.64
N ARG A 199 4.68 -11.38 -5.66
CA ARG A 199 5.57 -11.83 -4.57
C ARG A 199 5.03 -13.02 -3.77
N HIS A 200 3.72 -13.02 -3.51
CA HIS A 200 3.05 -14.06 -2.71
C HIS A 200 2.46 -15.18 -3.58
N MET A 201 2.41 -14.96 -4.89
CA MET A 201 2.05 -16.00 -5.85
C MET A 201 3.20 -17.01 -6.00
N ASN A 202 2.89 -18.22 -6.45
CA ASN A 202 3.93 -19.14 -6.85
C ASN A 202 4.63 -18.60 -8.11
N TYR A 203 5.83 -18.05 -7.94
CA TYR A 203 6.62 -17.46 -9.04
C TYR A 203 6.77 -18.43 -10.23
N GLN A 204 6.88 -19.74 -9.99
CA GLN A 204 6.98 -20.73 -11.07
C GLN A 204 5.69 -20.94 -11.87
N ALA A 205 4.54 -20.57 -11.29
CA ALA A 205 3.26 -20.62 -11.98
C ALA A 205 3.03 -19.41 -12.90
N LEU A 206 3.86 -18.37 -12.79
CA LEU A 206 3.80 -17.20 -13.67
C LEU A 206 4.21 -17.58 -15.10
N SER A 207 3.59 -16.89 -16.06
CA SER A 207 3.99 -17.05 -17.47
C SER A 207 5.45 -16.67 -17.65
N LYS A 208 6.10 -17.26 -18.66
CA LYS A 208 7.51 -17.00 -18.92
C LYS A 208 7.74 -15.51 -19.24
N GLU A 209 6.84 -14.90 -19.98
CA GLU A 209 6.90 -13.50 -20.39
C GLU A 209 6.91 -12.53 -19.20
N ILE A 210 6.15 -12.84 -18.15
CA ILE A 210 6.10 -12.02 -16.93
C ILE A 210 7.39 -12.17 -16.13
N ARG A 211 7.90 -13.39 -16.02
CA ARG A 211 9.16 -13.66 -15.32
C ARG A 211 10.33 -12.99 -16.02
N ASP A 212 10.43 -13.16 -17.34
CA ASP A 212 11.45 -12.51 -18.16
C ASP A 212 11.38 -10.99 -17.98
N PHE A 213 10.19 -10.37 -17.91
CA PHE A 213 10.03 -8.93 -17.67
C PHE A 213 10.37 -8.48 -16.24
N ILE A 214 10.04 -9.28 -15.23
CA ILE A 214 10.36 -8.99 -13.82
C ILE A 214 11.87 -9.05 -13.59
N ASP A 215 12.55 -10.02 -14.21
CA ASP A 215 13.99 -10.24 -14.04
C ASP A 215 14.85 -9.33 -14.94
N ASP A 216 14.23 -8.63 -15.91
CA ASP A 216 14.93 -7.76 -16.87
C ASP A 216 15.51 -6.50 -16.21
N ASP A 217 16.72 -6.11 -16.61
CA ASP A 217 17.35 -4.86 -16.15
C ASP A 217 16.93 -3.70 -17.06
N LEU A 218 15.86 -3.02 -16.64
CA LEU A 218 15.21 -1.97 -17.42
C LEU A 218 15.94 -0.62 -17.39
N ILE A 219 17.15 -0.55 -16.83
CA ILE A 219 17.97 0.67 -16.81
C ILE A 219 18.48 1.02 -18.22
N GLU A 220 18.65 0.03 -19.10
CA GLU A 220 19.25 0.21 -20.44
C GLU A 220 18.32 -0.25 -21.59
N VAL A 221 17.05 0.14 -21.58
CA VAL A 221 16.13 -0.19 -22.68
C VAL A 221 16.46 0.63 -23.93
N ASP A 222 17.04 -0.03 -24.94
CA ASP A 222 17.48 0.63 -26.18
C ASP A 222 16.30 1.12 -27.05
N VAL A 223 15.25 0.30 -27.22
CA VAL A 223 14.09 0.63 -28.06
C VAL A 223 12.79 0.44 -27.29
N LEU A 224 11.95 1.48 -27.26
CA LEU A 224 10.73 1.56 -26.48
C LEU A 224 9.57 2.19 -27.28
N SER A 225 8.95 1.36 -28.11
CA SER A 225 7.79 1.75 -28.92
C SER A 225 6.51 1.90 -28.08
N ALA A 226 5.56 2.71 -28.58
CA ALA A 226 4.25 2.86 -27.94
C ALA A 226 3.47 1.54 -27.88
N LYS A 227 3.60 0.71 -28.93
CA LYS A 227 2.99 -0.63 -28.98
C LYS A 227 3.56 -1.54 -27.90
N ARG A 228 4.88 -1.51 -27.69
CA ARG A 228 5.54 -2.32 -26.66
C ARG A 228 5.06 -1.95 -25.25
N ILE A 229 4.93 -0.65 -24.96
CA ILE A 229 4.36 -0.18 -23.69
C ILE A 229 2.93 -0.69 -23.50
N GLU A 230 2.09 -0.63 -24.54
CA GLU A 230 0.70 -1.09 -24.47
C GLU A 230 0.60 -2.62 -24.27
N GLU A 231 1.47 -3.39 -24.91
CA GLU A 231 1.58 -4.84 -24.69
C GLU A 231 1.94 -5.17 -23.23
N ILE A 232 2.91 -4.46 -22.65
CA ILE A 232 3.33 -4.64 -21.25
C ILE A 232 2.20 -4.23 -20.30
N LYS A 233 1.49 -3.13 -20.58
CA LYS A 233 0.29 -2.73 -19.80
C LYS A 233 -0.77 -3.81 -19.80
N LYS A 234 -1.06 -4.37 -20.97
CA LYS A 234 -2.01 -5.46 -21.10
C LYS A 234 -1.56 -6.69 -20.33
N LEU A 235 -0.28 -7.05 -20.42
CA LEU A 235 0.29 -8.15 -19.63
C LEU A 235 0.13 -7.89 -18.13
N SER A 236 0.45 -6.68 -17.68
CA SER A 236 0.31 -6.27 -16.27
C SER A 236 -1.13 -6.33 -15.79
N SER A 237 -2.09 -5.89 -16.61
CA SER A 237 -3.52 -6.00 -16.32
C SER A 237 -3.96 -7.47 -16.18
N ASN A 238 -3.50 -8.34 -17.08
CA ASN A 238 -3.81 -9.77 -17.00
C ASN A 238 -3.26 -10.38 -15.70
N VAL A 239 -2.03 -10.05 -15.31
CA VAL A 239 -1.44 -10.53 -14.05
C VAL A 239 -2.24 -10.06 -12.84
N LYS A 240 -2.73 -8.82 -12.86
CA LYS A 240 -3.57 -8.29 -11.79
C LYS A 240 -4.88 -9.08 -11.66
N GLU A 241 -5.52 -9.43 -12.77
CA GLU A 241 -6.71 -10.28 -12.76
C GLU A 241 -6.42 -11.68 -12.20
N GLU A 242 -5.29 -12.28 -12.62
CA GLU A 242 -4.85 -13.59 -12.12
C GLU A 242 -4.48 -13.55 -10.63
N PHE A 243 -3.87 -12.46 -10.14
CA PHE A 243 -3.60 -12.25 -8.72
C PHE A 243 -4.89 -12.18 -7.90
N VAL A 244 -5.89 -11.40 -8.35
CA VAL A 244 -7.18 -11.32 -7.65
C VAL A 244 -7.84 -12.69 -7.56
N ARG A 245 -7.85 -13.45 -8.67
CA ARG A 245 -8.37 -14.81 -8.69
C ARG A 245 -7.63 -15.73 -7.72
N TRP A 246 -6.29 -15.67 -7.72
CA TRP A 246 -5.46 -16.42 -6.80
C TRP A 246 -5.77 -16.04 -5.34
N ALA A 247 -5.89 -14.75 -5.02
CA ALA A 247 -6.16 -14.27 -3.67
C ALA A 247 -7.55 -14.72 -3.17
N GLU A 248 -8.58 -14.68 -4.02
CA GLU A 248 -9.92 -15.18 -3.70
C GLU A 248 -9.91 -16.70 -3.44
N ASP A 249 -9.24 -17.47 -4.28
CA ASP A 249 -9.10 -18.92 -4.13
C ASP A 249 -8.25 -19.30 -2.90
N ALA A 250 -7.15 -18.60 -2.65
CA ALA A 250 -6.33 -18.76 -1.45
C ALA A 250 -7.12 -18.43 -0.18
N GLN A 251 -7.87 -17.33 -0.18
CA GLN A 251 -8.76 -16.94 0.92
C GLN A 251 -9.81 -18.02 1.18
N PHE A 252 -10.46 -18.53 0.14
CA PHE A 252 -11.47 -19.57 0.27
C PHE A 252 -10.89 -20.83 0.93
N ARG A 253 -9.75 -21.32 0.43
CA ARG A 253 -9.06 -22.50 0.99
C ARG A 253 -8.61 -22.28 2.43
N TYR A 254 -8.05 -21.11 2.73
CA TYR A 254 -7.63 -20.76 4.08
C TYR A 254 -8.80 -20.77 5.06
N LEU A 255 -9.91 -20.11 4.72
CA LEU A 255 -11.09 -20.03 5.58
C LEU A 255 -11.78 -21.40 5.75
N GLU A 256 -11.80 -22.22 4.70
CA GLU A 256 -12.31 -23.59 4.79
C GLU A 256 -11.47 -24.44 5.77
N LEU A 257 -10.14 -24.40 5.64
CA LEU A 257 -9.24 -25.11 6.55
C LEU A 257 -9.32 -24.56 7.97
N TYR A 258 -9.36 -23.24 8.14
CA TYR A 258 -9.50 -22.60 9.44
C TYR A 258 -10.80 -23.02 10.12
N SER A 259 -11.91 -23.09 9.38
CA SER A 259 -13.18 -23.60 9.91
C SER A 259 -13.06 -25.06 10.38
N GLN A 260 -12.36 -25.92 9.62
CA GLN A 260 -12.10 -27.30 10.02
C GLN A 260 -11.23 -27.37 11.29
N ILE A 261 -10.15 -26.59 11.35
CA ILE A 261 -9.29 -26.49 12.53
C ILE A 261 -10.09 -26.02 13.74
N LYS A 262 -10.96 -25.01 13.60
CA LYS A 262 -11.81 -24.50 14.68
C LYS A 262 -12.73 -25.59 15.23
N GLU A 263 -13.39 -26.36 14.35
CA GLU A 263 -14.19 -27.51 14.77
C GLU A 263 -13.35 -28.60 15.45
N LEU A 264 -12.15 -28.87 14.94
CA LEU A 264 -11.25 -29.88 15.51
C LEU A 264 -10.68 -29.45 16.86
N TRP A 265 -10.37 -28.16 17.04
CA TRP A 265 -9.98 -27.59 18.33
C TRP A 265 -11.08 -27.78 19.37
N ASP A 266 -12.34 -27.54 19.00
CA ASP A 266 -13.47 -27.75 19.91
C ASP A 266 -13.67 -29.24 20.22
N LYS A 267 -13.56 -30.14 19.23
CA LYS A 267 -13.69 -31.60 19.41
C LYS A 267 -12.53 -32.21 20.21
N CYS A 268 -11.33 -31.64 20.11
CA CYS A 268 -10.14 -32.09 20.82
C CYS A 268 -9.91 -31.35 22.15
N TYR A 269 -10.79 -30.42 22.54
CA TYR A 269 -10.65 -29.59 23.73
C TYR A 269 -9.31 -28.84 23.80
N VAL A 270 -8.87 -28.29 22.66
CA VAL A 270 -7.66 -27.47 22.58
C VAL A 270 -7.92 -26.12 23.22
N SER A 271 -7.04 -25.72 24.15
CA SER A 271 -7.20 -24.50 24.92
C SER A 271 -7.09 -23.26 24.04
N GLU A 272 -7.76 -22.17 24.42
CA GLU A 272 -7.71 -20.91 23.66
C GLU A 272 -6.27 -20.37 23.52
N MET A 273 -5.40 -20.62 24.50
CA MET A 273 -4.00 -20.17 24.48
C MET A 273 -3.14 -20.91 23.45
N GLU A 274 -3.54 -22.13 23.05
CA GLU A 274 -2.85 -22.95 22.06
C GLU A 274 -3.34 -22.70 20.62
N ARG A 275 -4.46 -21.99 20.45
CA ARG A 275 -5.03 -21.67 19.13
C ARG A 275 -4.23 -20.54 18.48
N CYS A 276 -3.39 -20.89 17.51
CA CYS A 276 -2.35 -20.01 16.97
C CYS A 276 -2.57 -19.49 15.53
N PHE A 277 -3.74 -19.73 14.93
CA PHE A 277 -4.05 -19.26 13.56
C PHE A 277 -4.99 -18.04 13.55
N PRO A 278 -4.74 -17.02 12.71
CA PRO A 278 -5.67 -15.92 12.50
C PRO A 278 -7.00 -16.36 11.85
N GLU A 279 -8.12 -15.77 12.28
CA GLU A 279 -9.45 -16.05 11.74
C GLU A 279 -9.69 -15.44 10.34
N VAL A 280 -8.92 -14.41 9.98
CA VAL A 280 -9.05 -13.70 8.70
C VAL A 280 -7.78 -13.89 7.88
N PHE A 281 -7.98 -14.15 6.58
CA PHE A 281 -6.91 -14.19 5.59
C PHE A 281 -6.63 -12.80 5.03
N ASP A 282 -5.35 -12.42 5.02
CA ASP A 282 -4.79 -11.22 4.43
C ASP A 282 -3.81 -11.62 3.30
N PRO A 283 -4.17 -11.39 2.02
CA PRO A 283 -3.33 -11.76 0.88
C PRO A 283 -1.99 -11.01 0.80
N GLU A 284 -1.80 -9.92 1.54
CA GLU A 284 -0.51 -9.20 1.59
C GLU A 284 0.47 -9.81 2.60
N ILE A 285 -0.02 -10.65 3.53
CA ILE A 285 0.78 -11.22 4.62
C ILE A 285 0.85 -12.74 4.49
N GLN A 286 -0.29 -13.41 4.38
CA GLN A 286 -0.34 -14.86 4.30
C GLN A 286 -0.01 -15.36 2.89
N THR A 287 0.76 -16.44 2.85
CA THR A 287 1.27 -17.08 1.64
C THR A 287 0.66 -18.48 1.46
N ASN A 288 1.00 -19.13 0.35
CA ASN A 288 0.63 -20.54 0.16
C ASN A 288 1.25 -21.46 1.24
N GLU A 289 2.37 -21.07 1.87
CA GLU A 289 2.98 -21.85 2.95
C GLU A 289 2.09 -21.90 4.19
N ASP A 290 1.42 -20.79 4.51
CA ASP A 290 0.45 -20.74 5.62
C ASP A 290 -0.71 -21.71 5.39
N ILE A 291 -1.21 -21.79 4.16
CA ILE A 291 -2.26 -22.75 3.79
C ILE A 291 -1.78 -24.19 3.98
N GLU A 292 -0.52 -24.51 3.64
CA GLU A 292 0.05 -25.84 3.89
C GLU A 292 0.21 -26.12 5.39
N PHE A 293 0.62 -25.14 6.21
CA PHE A 293 0.65 -25.28 7.67
C PHE A 293 -0.74 -25.58 8.25
N LEU A 294 -1.79 -24.91 7.77
CA LEU A 294 -3.17 -25.22 8.17
C LEU A 294 -3.56 -26.66 7.78
N LYS A 295 -3.21 -27.13 6.58
CA LYS A 295 -3.49 -28.51 6.16
C LYS A 295 -2.79 -29.53 7.05
N ASP A 296 -1.54 -29.28 7.40
CA ASP A 296 -0.78 -30.19 8.26
C ASP A 296 -1.30 -30.17 9.69
N GLU A 297 -1.76 -29.01 10.18
CA GLU A 297 -2.46 -28.91 11.46
C GLU A 297 -3.77 -29.69 11.47
N VAL A 298 -4.60 -29.60 10.42
CA VAL A 298 -5.81 -30.43 10.27
C VAL A 298 -5.45 -31.90 10.38
N LYS A 299 -4.44 -32.37 9.63
CA LYS A 299 -3.99 -33.78 9.69
C LYS A 299 -3.54 -34.17 11.10
N ARG A 300 -2.80 -33.29 11.79
CA ARG A 300 -2.31 -33.51 13.16
C ARG A 300 -3.48 -33.62 14.15
N LEU A 301 -4.44 -32.71 14.07
CA LEU A 301 -5.62 -32.69 14.93
C LEU A 301 -6.55 -33.88 14.65
N ASP A 302 -6.76 -34.26 13.39
CA ASP A 302 -7.55 -35.45 13.04
C ASP A 302 -6.92 -36.74 13.57
N LYS A 303 -5.59 -36.85 13.50
CA LYS A 303 -4.84 -37.96 14.10
C LYS A 303 -5.04 -37.98 15.62
N CYS A 304 -4.84 -36.83 16.28
CA CYS A 304 -5.05 -36.67 17.72
C CYS A 304 -6.49 -37.05 18.14
N LEU A 305 -7.49 -36.57 17.39
CA LEU A 305 -8.90 -36.88 17.60
C LEU A 305 -9.18 -38.38 17.50
N SER A 306 -8.61 -39.03 16.50
CA SER A 306 -8.80 -40.46 16.25
C SER A 306 -8.18 -41.33 17.33
N GLU A 307 -6.96 -41.01 17.76
CA GLU A 307 -6.23 -41.78 18.77
C GLU A 307 -6.82 -41.59 20.18
N ARG A 308 -7.31 -40.38 20.50
CA ARG A 308 -7.88 -40.03 21.81
C ARG A 308 -9.40 -40.12 21.88
N LYS A 309 -10.06 -40.61 20.82
CA LYS A 309 -11.51 -40.73 20.69
C LYS A 309 -12.23 -41.35 21.91
N PRO A 310 -11.74 -42.44 22.54
CA PRO A 310 -12.40 -43.02 23.70
C PRO A 310 -12.42 -42.08 24.92
N ILE A 311 -11.38 -41.25 25.08
CA ILE A 311 -11.27 -40.29 26.18
C ILE A 311 -12.29 -39.18 25.98
N TYR A 312 -12.30 -38.54 24.80
CA TYR A 312 -13.24 -37.46 24.48
C TYR A 312 -14.70 -37.92 24.57
N ALA A 313 -15.03 -39.10 24.04
CA ALA A 313 -16.39 -39.63 24.13
C ALA A 313 -16.86 -39.91 25.57
N ASN A 314 -15.94 -40.26 26.47
CA ASN A 314 -16.28 -40.46 27.88
C ASN A 314 -16.40 -39.12 28.62
N ILE A 315 -15.56 -38.14 28.29
CA ILE A 315 -15.67 -36.76 28.80
C ILE A 315 -16.99 -36.13 28.39
N GLU A 316 -17.39 -36.22 27.12
CA GLU A 316 -18.65 -35.66 26.63
C GLU A 316 -19.86 -36.29 27.35
N LYS A 317 -19.86 -37.62 27.52
CA LYS A 317 -20.88 -38.32 28.31
C LYS A 317 -20.89 -37.85 29.76
N TRP A 318 -19.71 -37.69 30.36
CA TRP A 318 -19.58 -37.23 31.73
C TRP A 318 -20.12 -35.80 31.87
N GLN A 319 -19.77 -34.89 30.96
CA GLN A 319 -20.27 -33.51 30.90
C GLN A 319 -21.80 -33.46 30.76
N ALA A 320 -22.39 -34.31 29.90
CA ALA A 320 -23.84 -34.38 29.72
C ALA A 320 -24.55 -34.83 31.01
N LEU A 321 -24.06 -35.89 31.66
CA LEU A 321 -24.62 -36.36 32.93
C LEU A 321 -24.38 -35.37 34.08
N TRP A 322 -23.24 -34.67 34.06
CA TRP A 322 -22.92 -33.64 35.04
C TRP A 322 -23.84 -32.43 34.88
N THR A 323 -24.08 -31.99 33.65
CA THR A 323 -25.05 -30.93 33.33
C THR A 323 -26.46 -31.33 33.76
N GLU A 324 -26.89 -32.56 33.47
CA GLU A 324 -28.18 -33.10 33.93
C GLU A 324 -28.29 -33.07 35.46
N LYS A 325 -27.22 -33.43 36.18
CA LYS A 325 -27.16 -33.35 37.65
C LYS A 325 -27.28 -31.91 38.14
N CYS A 326 -26.51 -30.97 37.58
CA CYS A 326 -26.58 -29.55 37.92
C CYS A 326 -27.99 -28.99 37.67
N GLU A 327 -28.63 -29.33 36.55
CA GLU A 327 -30.00 -28.89 36.25
C GLU A 327 -31.02 -29.40 37.27
N TYR A 328 -30.88 -30.65 37.71
CA TYR A 328 -31.74 -31.21 38.76
C TYR A 328 -31.59 -30.46 40.09
N GLU A 329 -30.35 -30.15 40.48
CA GLU A 329 -30.08 -29.36 41.68
C GLU A 329 -30.60 -27.93 41.57
N ASP A 330 -30.47 -27.32 40.38
CA ASP A 330 -30.98 -25.97 40.11
C ASP A 330 -32.50 -25.92 40.14
N LYS A 331 -33.18 -26.89 39.50
CA LYS A 331 -34.65 -27.02 39.53
C LYS A 331 -35.14 -27.23 40.97
N ALA A 332 -34.48 -28.09 41.74
CA ALA A 332 -34.77 -28.30 43.15
C ALA A 332 -34.55 -27.04 44.01
N SER A 333 -33.56 -26.21 43.68
CA SER A 333 -33.32 -24.97 44.40
C SER A 333 -34.32 -23.86 44.06
N HIS A 334 -34.86 -23.81 42.85
CA HIS A 334 -35.80 -22.77 42.41
C HIS A 334 -37.26 -23.11 42.74
N ASP A 335 -37.65 -24.37 42.58
CA ASP A 335 -39.00 -24.84 42.86
C ASP A 335 -39.04 -25.67 44.16
N ARG A 336 -39.61 -25.07 45.22
CA ARG A 336 -39.78 -25.72 46.53
C ARG A 336 -40.71 -26.94 46.46
N ASN A 337 -41.55 -27.03 45.44
CA ASN A 337 -42.47 -28.14 45.18
C ASN A 337 -41.96 -29.13 44.12
N PHE A 338 -40.73 -28.96 43.62
CA PHE A 338 -40.14 -29.84 42.61
C PHE A 338 -40.22 -31.32 43.00
N TYR A 339 -39.95 -31.60 44.27
CA TYR A 339 -40.02 -32.95 44.84
C TYR A 339 -41.38 -33.31 45.48
N ASN A 340 -42.38 -32.42 45.41
CA ASN A 340 -43.71 -32.64 45.99
C ASN A 340 -44.74 -33.18 44.98
N ASN A 341 -44.40 -33.27 43.69
CA ASN A 341 -45.31 -33.73 42.64
C ASN A 341 -45.72 -35.20 42.84
N ARG A 342 -47.01 -35.41 43.07
CA ARG A 342 -47.65 -36.73 43.24
C ARG A 342 -48.16 -37.25 41.89
N GLY A 343 -47.67 -38.42 41.47
CA GLY A 343 -48.13 -39.09 40.23
C GLY A 343 -47.08 -39.87 39.45
N GLY A 344 -46.18 -40.62 40.11
CA GLY A 344 -45.16 -41.45 39.45
C GLY A 344 -43.96 -40.70 38.84
N GLN A 345 -44.13 -39.44 38.45
CA GLN A 345 -43.07 -38.59 37.88
C GLN A 345 -41.90 -38.35 38.84
N LEU A 346 -42.17 -38.16 40.14
CA LEU A 346 -41.14 -38.04 41.18
C LEU A 346 -40.26 -39.30 41.26
N GLN A 347 -40.88 -40.49 41.20
CA GLN A 347 -40.15 -41.75 41.24
C GLN A 347 -39.23 -41.89 40.02
N THR A 348 -39.69 -41.44 38.84
CA THR A 348 -38.88 -41.43 37.61
C THR A 348 -37.69 -40.47 37.73
N ILE A 349 -37.90 -39.27 38.26
CA ILE A 349 -36.83 -38.27 38.48
C ILE A 349 -35.80 -38.79 39.49
N LEU A 350 -36.22 -39.29 40.65
CA LEU A 350 -35.32 -39.83 41.66
C LEU A 350 -34.56 -41.07 41.17
N LYS A 351 -35.21 -41.93 40.40
CA LYS A 351 -34.56 -43.08 39.77
C LYS A 351 -33.49 -42.63 38.78
N ARG A 352 -33.78 -41.62 37.94
CA ARG A 352 -32.81 -41.05 36.99
C ARG A 352 -31.65 -40.37 37.72
N GLN A 353 -31.91 -39.58 38.77
CA GLN A 353 -30.86 -38.99 39.61
C GLN A 353 -29.94 -40.07 40.23
N ALA A 354 -30.52 -41.13 40.79
CA ALA A 354 -29.74 -42.25 41.33
C ALA A 354 -28.96 -43.04 40.27
N GLU A 355 -29.41 -43.05 39.01
CA GLU A 355 -28.66 -43.59 37.88
C GLU A 355 -27.49 -42.68 37.49
N VAL A 356 -27.73 -41.36 37.37
CA VAL A 356 -26.71 -40.34 37.09
C VAL A 356 -25.60 -40.35 38.17
N ASP A 357 -25.98 -40.37 39.45
CA ASP A 357 -25.04 -40.41 40.58
C ASP A 357 -24.17 -41.68 40.61
N ARG A 358 -24.70 -42.81 40.13
CA ARG A 358 -23.92 -44.05 39.98
C ARG A 358 -23.05 -44.05 38.72
N ALA A 359 -23.50 -43.39 37.65
CA ALA A 359 -22.82 -43.34 36.37
C ALA A 359 -21.62 -42.38 36.37
N LEU A 360 -21.68 -41.24 37.06
CA LEU A 360 -20.61 -40.24 37.09
C LEU A 360 -19.25 -40.79 37.61
N PRO A 361 -19.16 -41.44 38.80
CA PRO A 361 -17.89 -42.02 39.29
C PRO A 361 -17.42 -43.22 38.47
N ARG A 362 -18.34 -43.87 37.74
CA ARG A 362 -17.98 -44.96 36.81
C ARG A 362 -17.32 -44.38 35.56
N LEU A 363 -17.90 -43.34 34.96
CA LEU A 363 -17.31 -42.64 33.82
C LEU A 363 -15.97 -42.02 34.18
N GLN A 364 -15.81 -41.43 35.38
CA GLN A 364 -14.51 -40.92 35.82
C GLN A 364 -13.41 -41.99 35.80
N ARG A 365 -13.70 -43.19 36.33
CA ARG A 365 -12.77 -44.33 36.24
C ARG A 365 -12.53 -44.80 34.80
N GLU A 366 -13.56 -44.80 33.96
CA GLU A 366 -13.43 -45.16 32.54
C GLU A 366 -12.56 -44.12 31.78
N ILE A 367 -12.62 -42.83 32.13
CA ILE A 367 -11.77 -41.76 31.60
C ILE A 367 -10.33 -41.95 32.06
N GLU A 368 -10.09 -42.20 33.35
CA GLU A 368 -8.75 -42.48 33.89
C GLU A 368 -8.12 -43.72 33.23
N MET A 369 -8.89 -44.79 33.06
CA MET A 369 -8.43 -46.01 32.36
C MET A 369 -8.09 -45.71 30.90
N ALA A 370 -8.96 -45.02 30.16
CA ALA A 370 -8.70 -44.66 28.77
C ALA A 370 -7.46 -43.76 28.63
N THR A 371 -7.27 -42.82 29.56
CA THR A 371 -6.08 -41.94 29.60
C THR A 371 -4.80 -42.73 29.86
N ASN A 372 -4.83 -43.69 30.80
CA ASN A 372 -3.67 -44.55 31.08
C ASN A 372 -3.33 -45.50 29.92
N ILE A 373 -4.33 -46.03 29.23
CA ILE A 373 -4.13 -46.85 28.02
C ILE A 373 -3.43 -46.01 26.94
N TYR A 374 -3.90 -44.78 26.70
CA TYR A 374 -3.28 -43.88 25.73
C TYR A 374 -1.84 -43.50 26.13
N ARG A 375 -1.61 -43.12 27.39
CA ARG A 375 -0.27 -42.82 27.93
C ARG A 375 0.71 -43.98 27.79
N SER A 376 0.20 -45.22 27.89
CA SER A 376 1.03 -46.42 27.73
C SER A 376 1.45 -46.66 26.28
N SER A 377 0.61 -46.29 25.30
CA SER A 377 0.93 -46.39 23.88
C SER A 377 1.70 -45.19 23.33
N HIS A 378 1.64 -44.03 24.00
CA HIS A 378 2.32 -42.79 23.61
C HIS A 378 3.09 -42.19 24.80
N PRO A 379 4.29 -42.70 25.12
CA PRO A 379 5.08 -42.21 26.25
C PRO A 379 5.53 -40.76 26.00
N GLY A 380 5.28 -39.88 26.97
CA GLY A 380 5.70 -38.47 26.91
C GLY A 380 4.67 -37.53 26.26
N GLU A 381 3.55 -38.03 25.77
CA GLU A 381 2.43 -37.20 25.31
C GLU A 381 1.33 -37.13 26.37
N ASP A 382 1.15 -35.96 26.97
CA ASP A 382 0.05 -35.72 27.89
C ASP A 382 -1.24 -35.40 27.15
N VAL A 383 -2.34 -35.98 27.64
CA VAL A 383 -3.69 -35.64 27.20
C VAL A 383 -4.15 -34.45 28.03
N LEU A 384 -4.44 -33.34 27.36
CA LEU A 384 -4.95 -32.13 27.97
C LEU A 384 -6.37 -31.85 27.45
N ILE A 385 -7.21 -31.32 28.31
CA ILE A 385 -8.60 -30.92 28.07
C ILE A 385 -8.71 -29.49 28.59
N ASP A 386 -8.86 -28.53 27.69
CA ASP A 386 -8.81 -27.08 28.00
C ASP A 386 -7.55 -26.69 28.80
N GLY A 387 -6.41 -27.35 28.50
CA GLY A 387 -5.10 -27.07 29.11
C GLY A 387 -4.79 -27.81 30.41
N VAL A 388 -5.72 -28.64 30.93
CA VAL A 388 -5.53 -29.43 32.16
C VAL A 388 -5.74 -30.93 31.92
N SER A 389 -5.29 -31.79 32.83
CA SER A 389 -5.50 -33.24 32.66
C SER A 389 -6.99 -33.62 32.73
N PRO A 390 -7.46 -34.72 32.10
CA PRO A 390 -8.86 -35.14 32.15
C PRO A 390 -9.44 -35.28 33.57
N THR A 391 -8.63 -35.72 34.53
CA THR A 391 -9.02 -35.85 35.94
C THR A 391 -9.19 -34.48 36.59
N GLU A 392 -8.22 -33.58 36.38
CA GLU A 392 -8.26 -32.22 36.91
C GLU A 392 -9.40 -31.41 36.28
N TYR A 393 -9.68 -31.59 34.99
CA TYR A 393 -10.82 -30.99 34.30
C TYR A 393 -12.15 -31.30 35.00
N ILE A 394 -12.36 -32.58 35.33
CA ILE A 394 -13.55 -33.06 36.04
C ILE A 394 -13.64 -32.42 37.43
N GLU A 395 -12.52 -32.40 38.17
CA GLU A 395 -12.45 -31.77 39.50
C GLU A 395 -12.75 -30.28 39.45
N MET A 396 -12.19 -29.55 38.48
CA MET A 396 -12.45 -28.12 38.26
C MET A 396 -13.92 -27.87 37.95
N ALA A 397 -14.55 -28.69 37.10
CA ALA A 397 -15.97 -28.57 36.78
C ALA A 397 -16.86 -28.81 38.02
N MET A 398 -16.52 -29.81 38.84
CA MET A 398 -17.24 -30.09 40.09
C MET A 398 -17.06 -28.98 41.12
N GLU A 399 -15.85 -28.45 41.25
CA GLU A 399 -15.52 -27.39 42.19
C GLU A 399 -16.14 -26.06 41.79
N LYS A 400 -16.15 -25.73 40.50
CA LYS A 400 -16.86 -24.55 39.96
C LYS A 400 -18.34 -24.56 40.33
N HIS A 401 -19.01 -25.71 40.22
CA HIS A 401 -20.43 -25.84 40.62
C HIS A 401 -20.60 -25.73 42.14
N ARG A 402 -19.69 -26.30 42.93
CA ARG A 402 -19.70 -26.16 44.40
C ARG A 402 -19.59 -24.68 44.80
N GLN A 403 -18.63 -23.95 44.24
CA GLN A 403 -18.43 -22.52 44.48
C GLN A 403 -19.64 -21.70 44.06
N GLU A 404 -20.24 -22.00 42.92
CA GLU A 404 -21.46 -21.34 42.45
C GLU A 404 -22.64 -21.55 43.42
N LYS A 405 -22.81 -22.77 43.94
CA LYS A 405 -23.82 -23.08 44.96
C LYS A 405 -23.58 -22.31 46.27
N ASP A 406 -22.34 -22.25 46.72
CA ASP A 406 -21.96 -21.50 47.92
C ASP A 406 -22.14 -19.99 47.73
N ARG A 407 -21.82 -19.45 46.55
CA ARG A 407 -22.08 -18.06 46.16
C ARG A 407 -23.58 -17.74 46.21
N ARG A 408 -24.42 -18.56 45.57
CA ARG A 408 -25.89 -18.39 45.59
C ARG A 408 -26.44 -18.45 47.02
N LYS A 409 -25.88 -19.29 47.89
CA LYS A 409 -26.25 -19.37 49.30
C LYS A 409 -25.86 -18.08 50.05
N MET A 410 -24.66 -17.54 49.82
CA MET A 410 -24.21 -16.28 50.39
C MET A 410 -25.05 -15.08 49.93
N GLU A 411 -25.41 -15.00 48.65
CA GLU A 411 -26.29 -13.95 48.10
C GLU A 411 -27.67 -13.96 48.76
N ARG A 412 -28.26 -15.14 48.98
CA ARG A 412 -29.54 -15.30 49.69
C ARG A 412 -29.47 -14.92 51.17
N MET A 413 -28.29 -15.03 51.78
CA MET A 413 -28.05 -14.65 53.18
C MET A 413 -27.62 -13.18 53.33
N SER A 414 -27.24 -12.51 52.24
CA SER A 414 -26.95 -11.08 52.24
C SER A 414 -28.26 -10.29 52.41
N PRO A 415 -28.36 -9.39 53.41
CA PRO A 415 -29.47 -8.46 53.48
C PRO A 415 -29.32 -7.51 52.29
N SER A 416 -30.20 -7.64 51.29
CA SER A 416 -30.36 -6.60 50.27
C SER A 416 -30.53 -5.25 51.01
N PHE A 417 -29.66 -4.28 50.71
CA PHE A 417 -29.77 -2.91 51.17
C PHE A 417 -31.12 -2.34 50.71
N ARG A 418 -32.16 -2.55 51.51
CA ARG A 418 -33.40 -1.79 51.44
C ARG A 418 -33.08 -0.40 51.96
N SER A 419 -32.91 0.55 51.06
CA SER A 419 -33.01 1.98 51.39
C SER A 419 -34.37 2.25 52.07
N PRO A 420 -34.43 2.83 53.28
CA PRO A 420 -35.69 3.23 53.88
C PRO A 420 -35.91 4.72 53.64
N MET A 421 -36.79 5.07 52.70
CA MET A 421 -37.50 6.36 52.76
C MET A 421 -38.89 6.13 53.34
N LYS A 422 -39.11 6.67 54.54
CA LYS A 422 -40.41 6.81 55.20
C LYS A 422 -41.18 8.00 54.61
N SER A 423 -42.50 7.84 54.47
CA SER A 423 -43.52 8.90 54.48
C SER A 423 -44.86 8.23 54.86
N MET A 424 -45.28 8.27 56.13
CA MET A 424 -46.25 9.22 56.72
C MET A 424 -47.67 9.14 56.12
N SER A 425 -48.63 8.57 56.87
CA SER A 425 -49.82 9.28 57.44
C SER A 425 -50.96 8.34 57.90
N SER A 426 -51.40 8.52 59.17
CA SER A 426 -52.74 8.37 59.82
C SER A 426 -53.79 7.37 59.28
N SER A 427 -54.62 6.65 60.06
CA SER A 427 -55.38 7.04 61.27
C SER A 427 -56.08 5.85 61.99
N ARG A 428 -55.89 5.79 63.32
CA ARG A 428 -56.82 5.49 64.46
C ARG A 428 -58.20 4.82 64.20
N LEU A 429 -58.53 3.76 64.98
CA LEU A 429 -59.62 3.76 66.00
C LEU A 429 -59.65 2.49 66.89
N GLN A 430 -59.90 2.70 68.19
CA GLN A 430 -59.99 1.75 69.31
C GLN A 430 -61.40 1.16 69.50
N ARG A 431 -61.51 0.05 70.26
CA ARG A 431 -62.63 -0.26 71.18
C ARG A 431 -62.16 -1.30 72.23
N MET A 432 -61.79 -0.90 73.45
CA MET A 432 -62.53 -0.81 74.73
C MET A 432 -62.91 -2.16 75.40
N THR A 433 -62.35 -2.39 76.61
CA THR A 433 -62.65 -3.40 77.65
C THR A 433 -63.78 -2.93 78.60
N PRO A 434 -64.29 -3.79 79.51
CA PRO A 434 -64.00 -3.55 80.94
C PRO A 434 -63.92 -4.77 81.89
N ASN A 435 -62.98 -4.66 82.86
CA ASN A 435 -62.98 -4.99 84.30
C ASN A 435 -63.71 -6.23 84.88
N SER A 436 -62.99 -7.03 85.69
CA SER A 436 -62.93 -6.83 87.16
C SER A 436 -61.91 -7.76 87.86
N SER A 437 -61.31 -7.21 88.92
CA SER A 437 -60.31 -7.75 89.87
C SER A 437 -61.04 -8.58 90.98
N PRO A 438 -60.40 -9.25 92.00
CA PRO A 438 -59.07 -8.91 92.52
C PRO A 438 -58.17 -9.99 93.18
N LEU A 439 -56.92 -9.54 93.41
CA LEU A 439 -56.03 -9.78 94.56
C LEU A 439 -55.35 -11.15 94.76
N ALA A 440 -54.08 -11.17 94.34
CA ALA A 440 -52.85 -11.28 95.16
C ALA A 440 -52.58 -12.45 96.13
N ALA A 441 -51.29 -12.83 96.13
CA ALA A 441 -50.52 -13.67 97.05
C ALA A 441 -50.68 -15.19 96.84
N GLN A 442 -49.66 -16.04 96.81
CA GLN A 442 -48.31 -15.95 97.36
C GLN A 442 -47.42 -17.06 96.74
N ARG A 443 -46.13 -16.77 96.59
CA ARG A 443 -44.94 -17.66 96.56
C ARG A 443 -45.15 -19.19 96.60
N ALA A 444 -44.51 -19.89 95.68
CA ALA A 444 -43.63 -21.04 95.99
C ALA A 444 -42.62 -21.30 94.87
N ARG A 445 -41.41 -21.69 95.27
CA ARG A 445 -40.24 -22.01 94.46
C ARG A 445 -40.26 -23.50 94.04
N ASN A 446 -39.52 -23.79 92.97
CA ASN A 446 -38.70 -24.99 92.72
C ASN A 446 -39.31 -26.28 92.08
N MET A 447 -38.63 -26.68 90.99
CA MET A 447 -38.05 -28.02 90.68
C MET A 447 -38.89 -29.16 90.04
N SER A 448 -38.46 -29.49 88.80
CA SER A 448 -38.16 -30.79 88.16
C SER A 448 -39.00 -32.05 88.39
N GLU A 449 -39.35 -32.72 87.28
CA GLU A 449 -39.52 -34.19 87.12
C GLU A 449 -39.08 -34.53 85.66
N SER A 450 -38.22 -35.47 85.27
CA SER A 450 -37.79 -36.82 85.70
C SER A 450 -38.40 -37.98 84.88
N SER A 451 -37.65 -38.37 83.84
CA SER A 451 -37.31 -39.71 83.34
C SER A 451 -38.01 -41.03 83.79
N LEU A 452 -38.30 -41.84 82.75
CA LEU A 452 -37.94 -43.27 82.51
C LEU A 452 -38.85 -44.45 82.96
N ARG A 453 -39.31 -45.22 81.95
CA ARG A 453 -39.06 -46.67 81.62
C ARG A 453 -40.27 -47.63 81.43
N LYS A 454 -40.25 -48.29 80.26
CA LYS A 454 -40.48 -49.72 79.86
C LYS A 454 -41.81 -50.44 80.20
N ILE A 455 -42.35 -51.21 79.24
CA ILE A 455 -42.45 -52.72 79.20
C ILE A 455 -43.43 -53.22 78.09
N ALA A 456 -42.99 -54.27 77.37
CA ALA A 456 -43.63 -55.43 76.70
C ALA A 456 -44.79 -55.36 75.65
N THR A 457 -44.60 -56.18 74.60
CA THR A 457 -45.54 -56.77 73.60
C THR A 457 -46.35 -57.94 74.18
N PRO A 458 -47.40 -58.54 73.55
CA PRO A 458 -47.19 -59.62 72.53
C PRO A 458 -48.39 -59.99 71.57
N ILE A 459 -48.18 -61.05 70.73
CA ILE A 459 -49.14 -62.00 70.07
C ILE A 459 -49.81 -61.52 68.74
N SER A 460 -49.97 -62.25 67.62
CA SER A 460 -49.93 -63.68 67.21
C SER A 460 -49.66 -63.83 65.70
N SER A 461 -49.10 -64.98 65.26
CA SER A 461 -49.26 -65.54 63.90
C SER A 461 -50.58 -66.33 63.78
N PRO A 462 -51.00 -66.74 62.56
CA PRO A 462 -50.82 -68.15 62.17
C PRO A 462 -50.45 -68.41 60.68
N MET A 463 -50.26 -69.69 60.38
CA MET A 463 -49.62 -70.36 59.23
C MET A 463 -50.50 -70.72 58.01
N ALA A 464 -49.81 -71.09 56.90
CA ALA A 464 -50.02 -72.20 55.94
C ALA A 464 -51.04 -72.14 54.76
N SER A 465 -50.49 -72.09 53.53
CA SER A 465 -50.61 -72.94 52.28
C SER A 465 -51.96 -73.59 51.85
N PRO A 466 -52.13 -74.24 50.64
CA PRO A 466 -51.34 -74.35 49.38
C PRO A 466 -52.15 -74.29 48.02
N ILE A 467 -51.40 -74.29 46.88
CA ILE A 467 -51.62 -74.96 45.55
C ILE A 467 -53.03 -75.03 44.90
N ARG A 468 -53.17 -74.52 43.64
CA ARG A 468 -53.78 -75.25 42.48
C ARG A 468 -53.79 -74.45 41.15
N THR A 469 -53.26 -75.07 40.09
CA THR A 469 -53.72 -74.97 38.67
C THR A 469 -54.91 -75.95 38.45
N PRO A 470 -55.63 -76.09 37.29
CA PRO A 470 -55.30 -75.68 35.91
C PRO A 470 -56.47 -75.29 34.92
N LYS A 471 -56.05 -74.92 33.68
CA LYS A 471 -56.59 -75.28 32.33
C LYS A 471 -57.80 -74.61 31.65
N THR A 472 -57.51 -74.21 30.39
CA THR A 472 -58.33 -74.16 29.13
C THR A 472 -59.27 -72.98 28.97
N ARG A 473 -59.43 -72.32 27.81
CA ARG A 473 -59.61 -72.86 26.45
C ARG A 473 -59.46 -71.71 25.40
N ASN A 474 -58.78 -72.01 24.28
CA ASN A 474 -58.82 -71.30 22.98
C ASN A 474 -60.22 -71.52 22.32
N PRO A 475 -60.67 -70.85 21.21
CA PRO A 475 -59.85 -70.76 20.00
C PRO A 475 -60.18 -69.69 18.90
N PHE A 476 -59.30 -69.70 17.88
CA PHE A 476 -59.49 -69.48 16.43
C PHE A 476 -59.68 -68.08 15.79
N SER A 477 -58.64 -67.72 15.02
CA SER A 477 -58.52 -66.82 13.85
C SER A 477 -59.34 -67.29 12.62
N PRO A 478 -59.40 -66.61 11.44
CA PRO A 478 -58.27 -66.44 10.48
C PRO A 478 -58.20 -65.05 9.74
N ILE A 479 -57.03 -64.50 9.40
CA ILE A 479 -56.22 -64.61 8.14
C ILE A 479 -56.98 -64.12 6.88
N THR A 480 -56.54 -63.10 6.13
CA THR A 480 -55.70 -63.24 4.91
C THR A 480 -54.91 -61.98 4.51
N ASN A 481 -53.76 -62.25 3.85
CA ASN A 481 -52.75 -61.36 3.25
C ASN A 481 -53.21 -60.61 1.98
N ARG A 482 -52.47 -59.55 1.56
CA ARG A 482 -51.67 -59.50 0.29
C ARG A 482 -51.20 -58.07 -0.12
N SER A 483 -49.88 -57.88 -0.12
CA SER A 483 -48.95 -57.35 -1.15
C SER A 483 -49.31 -56.24 -2.19
N ILE A 484 -48.34 -55.30 -2.33
CA ILE A 484 -47.82 -54.58 -3.53
C ILE A 484 -48.73 -53.58 -4.28
N ARG A 485 -48.32 -52.30 -4.41
CA ARG A 485 -47.66 -51.70 -5.62
C ARG A 485 -47.47 -50.17 -5.53
N LYS A 486 -46.38 -49.70 -6.14
CA LYS A 486 -45.99 -48.30 -6.41
C LYS A 486 -47.01 -47.55 -7.27
N SER A 487 -47.11 -46.22 -7.10
CA SER A 487 -47.38 -45.30 -8.21
C SER A 487 -46.85 -43.89 -7.93
N SER A 488 -45.99 -43.44 -8.84
CA SER A 488 -45.55 -42.06 -9.10
C SER A 488 -46.70 -41.14 -9.51
N LYS A 489 -46.63 -39.85 -9.16
CA LYS A 489 -47.15 -38.71 -9.95
C LYS A 489 -46.68 -37.37 -9.35
N SER A 490 -45.82 -36.66 -10.08
CA SER A 490 -45.74 -35.18 -10.09
C SER A 490 -46.93 -34.63 -10.91
N PRO A 491 -47.36 -33.34 -10.85
CA PRO A 491 -46.53 -32.19 -11.29
C PRO A 491 -46.81 -30.76 -10.72
N LYS A 492 -45.78 -29.90 -10.82
CA LYS A 492 -45.76 -28.48 -11.28
C LYS A 492 -46.31 -27.28 -10.46
N THR A 493 -45.44 -26.26 -10.40
CA THR A 493 -45.64 -24.77 -10.33
C THR A 493 -46.11 -24.20 -8.98
N SER A 494 -45.65 -23.06 -8.44
CA SER A 494 -45.19 -21.79 -9.02
C SER A 494 -44.34 -20.98 -8.00
N SER A 495 -43.44 -20.13 -8.52
CA SER A 495 -42.91 -18.92 -7.85
C SER A 495 -43.62 -17.68 -8.47
N PRO A 496 -43.37 -16.40 -8.08
CA PRO A 496 -42.59 -15.83 -6.96
C PRO A 496 -43.32 -14.69 -6.20
N LEU A 497 -42.85 -14.29 -5.01
CA LEU A 497 -43.17 -12.98 -4.44
C LEU A 497 -41.95 -12.33 -3.77
N ARG A 498 -41.96 -11.00 -3.87
CA ARG A 498 -40.88 -10.02 -3.83
C ARG A 498 -41.06 -9.11 -2.61
N SER A 499 -40.01 -8.84 -1.86
CA SER A 499 -39.84 -7.63 -1.01
C SER A 499 -38.34 -7.46 -0.68
N LYS A 500 -37.64 -6.43 -1.19
CA LYS A 500 -37.35 -5.14 -0.50
C LYS A 500 -36.84 -5.38 0.93
N GLY A 501 -35.62 -5.03 1.35
CA GLY A 501 -34.61 -4.08 0.88
C GLY A 501 -34.13 -3.29 2.11
N ILE A 502 -32.89 -3.48 2.58
CA ILE A 502 -32.29 -2.69 3.67
C ILE A 502 -30.82 -2.41 3.35
N HIS A 503 -30.58 -1.15 2.96
CA HIS A 503 -29.49 -0.24 3.33
C HIS A 503 -28.08 -0.81 3.57
N GLY A 504 -27.22 -0.65 2.56
CA GLY A 504 -25.77 -0.71 2.70
C GLY A 504 -25.21 0.57 3.34
N VAL A 505 -24.35 0.40 4.35
CA VAL A 505 -23.52 1.46 4.92
C VAL A 505 -22.14 1.37 4.28
N ARG A 506 -21.86 2.38 3.44
CA ARG A 506 -20.57 2.66 2.83
C ARG A 506 -19.68 3.35 3.87
N ARG A 507 -18.56 2.74 4.30
CA ARG A 507 -17.50 3.49 4.99
C ARG A 507 -16.37 3.77 4.02
N GLN A 508 -16.15 5.06 3.77
CA GLN A 508 -14.92 5.62 3.22
C GLN A 508 -13.79 5.38 4.20
N ILE A 509 -12.65 4.91 3.70
CA ILE A 509 -11.36 5.01 4.40
C ILE A 509 -10.61 6.15 3.70
N GLN A 510 -10.39 7.24 4.44
CA GLN A 510 -9.45 8.30 4.07
C GLN A 510 -8.06 7.87 4.54
N PHE A 511 -7.10 7.86 3.63
CA PHE A 511 -5.68 7.84 3.99
C PHE A 511 -5.25 9.26 4.37
N LYS A 512 -4.53 9.36 5.50
CA LYS A 512 -3.68 10.50 5.86
C LYS A 512 -2.24 10.13 5.54
#